data_AF-A0A8T6A8Y5-F1
#
_entry.id   AF-A0A8T6A8Y5-F1
#
_cell.length_a   1.000
_cell.length_b   1.000
_cell.length_c   1.000
_cell.angle_alpha   90.00
_cell.angle_beta   90.00
_cell.angle_gamma   90.00
#
_symmetry.space_group_name_H-M   'P 1'
#
loop_
_entity.id
_entity.type
_entity.pdbx_description
1 polymer ?
#
loop_
_entity_poly.entity_id
_entity_poly.type
_entity_poly.pdbx_seq_one_letter_code
_entity_poly.pdbx_strand_id
1 'polypeptide(L)'
;AAATHFPLPEGMNLPLTLRHYRVFISYCSPSKKKSRADILEMENLVKIIRASLQGASITTQTVDAQAFIDIVGEMINHNPDSLYPKRRQLDPYSDLNYQCVEDSFDLKVRADYLTLGLRENGRNSTARILNFHLARNPEIAFLWNMADNYSNLLNPELSISCPFILTLTLVVEDQVKTHSEANLKYMDLEKKSKTSYAKWFPSVEKEAKEWGELRQRLGSGQSSVVSYFLNITAFCKDNNETALEVEQDILNSFRKNGFELISPRFNHMRNFLTCLPFMAGKGLFKQLKEAGVVQRAESFNVANLMPLVADNPLTPAGLLAPTYRNQLAFIDIFFRGMNNTNCLL
;
A
#
# COMPACT_ATOMS: atom_id res chain seq x y z
N ALA A 1 -8.35 32.67 -1.98
CA ALA A 1 -7.16 31.82 -1.82
C ALA A 1 -7.48 30.83 -0.71
N ALA A 2 -7.49 29.52 -0.98
CA ALA A 2 -7.58 28.54 0.08
C ALA A 2 -6.30 28.66 0.93
N ALA A 3 -6.43 28.80 2.25
CA ALA A 3 -5.27 28.85 3.13
C ALA A 3 -4.49 27.53 2.96
N THR A 4 -3.22 27.62 2.58
CA THR A 4 -2.36 26.44 2.39
C THR A 4 -1.84 25.89 3.72
N HIS A 5 -2.07 26.61 4.83
CA HIS A 5 -1.66 26.24 6.18
C HIS A 5 -2.76 26.65 7.16
N PHE A 6 -2.98 25.83 8.18
CA PHE A 6 -3.73 26.25 9.35
C PHE A 6 -2.91 27.29 10.12
N PRO A 7 -3.54 28.34 10.68
CA PRO A 7 -2.83 29.29 11.53
C PRO A 7 -2.37 28.57 12.80
N LEU A 8 -1.08 28.27 12.88
CA LEU A 8 -0.43 27.63 14.02
C LEU A 8 0.43 28.67 14.77
N PRO A 9 0.72 28.46 16.06
CA PRO A 9 1.65 29.30 16.82
C PRO A 9 3.01 29.44 16.13
N GLU A 10 3.71 30.56 16.34
CA GLU A 10 5.06 30.76 15.79
C GLU A 10 6.00 29.62 16.19
N GLY A 11 6.71 29.06 15.21
CA GLY A 11 7.60 27.91 15.38
C GLY A 11 6.93 26.53 15.25
N MET A 12 5.60 26.46 15.08
CA MET A 12 4.87 25.22 14.90
C MET A 12 4.43 25.08 13.43
N ASN A 13 5.17 24.27 12.65
CA ASN A 13 4.82 23.94 11.27
C ASN A 13 4.39 22.47 11.18
N LEU A 14 3.11 22.20 11.50
CA LEU A 14 2.56 20.84 11.47
C LEU A 14 1.84 20.57 10.14
N PRO A 15 2.02 19.39 9.53
CA PRO A 15 1.37 19.02 8.26
C PRO A 15 -0.11 18.64 8.45
N LEU A 16 -0.90 19.55 9.02
CA LEU A 16 -2.32 19.35 9.28
C LEU A 16 -3.09 19.42 7.96
N THR A 17 -3.60 18.27 7.52
CA THR A 17 -4.28 18.09 6.24
C THR A 17 -5.47 17.18 6.43
N LEU A 18 -6.64 17.55 5.91
CA LEU A 18 -7.80 16.66 5.88
C LEU A 18 -7.59 15.57 4.83
N ARG A 19 -8.01 14.34 5.16
CA ARG A 19 -7.73 13.14 4.35
C ARG A 19 -8.98 12.30 4.13
N HIS A 20 -8.94 11.52 3.08
CA HIS A 20 -9.97 10.53 2.78
C HIS A 20 -9.30 9.22 2.36
N TYR A 21 -8.97 8.41 3.35
CA TYR A 21 -8.38 7.09 3.17
C TYR A 21 -9.40 6.12 2.58
N ARG A 22 -8.97 5.38 1.55
CA ARG A 22 -9.70 4.26 0.98
C ARG A 22 -8.73 3.10 0.78
N VAL A 23 -9.23 1.90 1.03
CA VAL A 23 -8.48 0.65 0.84
C VAL A 23 -9.12 -0.12 -0.30
N PHE A 24 -8.29 -0.57 -1.25
CA PHE A 24 -8.72 -1.38 -2.37
C PHE A 24 -7.95 -2.69 -2.37
N ILE A 25 -8.67 -3.80 -2.55
CA ILE A 25 -8.08 -5.13 -2.68
C ILE A 25 -8.36 -5.61 -4.09
N SER A 26 -7.30 -5.84 -4.87
CA SER A 26 -7.41 -6.50 -6.17
C SER A 26 -6.72 -7.86 -6.11
N TYR A 27 -7.37 -8.87 -6.67
CA TYR A 27 -6.87 -10.24 -6.70
C TYR A 27 -6.85 -10.75 -8.13
N CYS A 28 -5.76 -11.40 -8.51
CA CYS A 28 -5.65 -12.09 -9.79
C CYS A 28 -4.97 -13.44 -9.57
N SER A 29 -5.38 -14.43 -10.35
CA SER A 29 -4.82 -15.78 -10.31
C SER A 29 -4.33 -16.17 -11.71
N PRO A 30 -3.16 -16.82 -11.84
CA PRO A 30 -2.72 -17.37 -13.11
C PRO A 30 -3.71 -18.42 -13.62
N SER A 31 -4.22 -18.24 -14.85
CA SER A 31 -5.05 -19.25 -15.51
C SER A 31 -4.64 -19.42 -16.97
N LYS A 32 -4.44 -20.68 -17.37
CA LYS A 32 -4.10 -21.05 -18.76
C LYS A 32 -5.34 -21.16 -19.65
N LYS A 33 -6.45 -21.68 -19.10
CA LYS A 33 -7.66 -22.02 -19.86
C LYS A 33 -8.82 -21.07 -19.61
N LYS A 34 -8.73 -20.22 -18.57
CA LYS A 34 -9.82 -19.39 -18.06
C LYS A 34 -11.09 -20.22 -17.88
N SER A 35 -10.93 -21.38 -17.24
CA SER A 35 -12.00 -22.37 -17.15
C SER A 35 -13.09 -21.87 -16.21
N ARG A 36 -14.31 -22.40 -16.37
CA ARG A 36 -15.40 -22.10 -15.42
C ARG A 36 -15.04 -22.51 -13.98
N ALA A 37 -14.23 -23.56 -13.81
CA ALA A 37 -13.74 -23.97 -12.50
C ALA A 37 -12.79 -22.92 -11.90
N ASP A 38 -11.88 -22.36 -12.70
CA ASP A 38 -10.94 -21.32 -12.24
C ASP A 38 -11.70 -20.05 -11.79
N ILE A 39 -12.75 -19.69 -12.52
CA ILE A 39 -13.62 -18.55 -12.17
C ILE A 39 -14.36 -18.83 -10.86
N LEU A 40 -14.94 -20.02 -10.71
CA LEU A 40 -15.65 -20.40 -9.49
C LEU A 40 -14.72 -20.44 -8.27
N GLU A 41 -13.49 -20.91 -8.44
CA GLU A 41 -12.46 -20.90 -7.40
C GLU A 41 -12.12 -19.46 -6.97
N MET A 42 -11.94 -18.55 -7.92
CA MET A 42 -11.72 -17.14 -7.66
C MET A 42 -12.91 -16.48 -6.93
N GLU A 43 -14.14 -16.76 -7.36
CA GLU A 43 -15.35 -16.26 -6.70
C GLU A 43 -15.47 -16.76 -5.26
N ASN A 44 -15.18 -18.04 -5.02
CA ASN A 44 -15.18 -18.61 -3.69
C ASN A 44 -14.11 -17.98 -2.79
N LEU A 45 -12.91 -17.74 -3.32
CA LEU A 45 -11.84 -17.07 -2.59
C LEU A 45 -12.23 -15.63 -2.21
N VAL A 46 -12.84 -14.87 -3.12
CA VAL A 46 -13.35 -13.53 -2.82
C VAL A 46 -14.42 -13.57 -1.73
N LYS A 47 -15.34 -14.56 -1.77
CA LYS A 47 -16.34 -14.75 -0.69
C LYS A 47 -15.68 -15.04 0.65
N ILE A 48 -14.65 -15.88 0.69
CA ILE A 48 -13.90 -16.18 1.92
C ILE A 48 -13.22 -14.92 2.47
N ILE A 49 -12.52 -14.14 1.63
CA ILE A 49 -11.88 -12.89 2.07
C ILE A 49 -12.91 -11.93 2.66
N ARG A 50 -14.05 -11.74 1.99
CA ARG A 50 -15.12 -10.87 2.47
C ARG A 50 -15.71 -11.36 3.79
N ALA A 51 -15.94 -12.67 3.93
CA ALA A 51 -16.44 -13.25 5.18
C ALA A 51 -15.45 -13.07 6.34
N SER A 52 -14.14 -13.24 6.08
CA SER A 52 -13.09 -13.00 7.08
C SER A 52 -13.04 -11.54 7.52
N LEU A 53 -13.11 -10.60 6.58
CA LEU A 53 -13.14 -9.17 6.88
C LEU A 53 -14.41 -8.79 7.65
N GLN A 54 -15.56 -9.33 7.26
CA GLN A 54 -16.82 -9.14 7.99
C GLN A 54 -16.75 -9.71 9.41
N GLY A 55 -16.13 -10.87 9.60
CA GLY A 55 -15.86 -11.46 10.92
C GLY A 55 -14.99 -10.56 11.80
N ALA A 56 -14.09 -9.77 11.20
CA ALA A 56 -13.29 -8.75 11.86
C ALA A 56 -14.02 -7.39 11.99
N SER A 57 -15.33 -7.32 11.71
CA SER A 57 -16.13 -6.08 11.68
C SER A 57 -15.64 -5.03 10.65
N ILE A 58 -14.93 -5.46 9.62
CA ILE A 58 -14.49 -4.62 8.51
C ILE A 58 -15.51 -4.73 7.38
N THR A 59 -16.21 -3.62 7.10
CA THR A 59 -17.22 -3.58 6.03
C THR A 59 -16.54 -3.57 4.66
N THR A 60 -17.05 -4.35 3.71
CA THR A 60 -16.50 -4.46 2.35
C THR A 60 -17.56 -4.23 1.28
N GLN A 61 -17.19 -3.53 0.20
CA GLN A 61 -18.04 -3.27 -0.96
C GLN A 61 -17.43 -3.91 -2.21
N THR A 62 -18.27 -4.46 -3.09
CA THR A 62 -17.82 -4.90 -4.42
C THR A 62 -17.60 -3.69 -5.31
N VAL A 63 -16.51 -3.69 -6.07
CA VAL A 63 -16.23 -2.66 -7.09
C VAL A 63 -16.83 -3.13 -8.41
N ASP A 64 -17.81 -2.40 -8.92
CA ASP A 64 -18.38 -2.61 -10.26
C ASP A 64 -17.57 -1.87 -11.33
N ALA A 65 -18.00 -1.97 -12.60
CA ALA A 65 -17.31 -1.34 -13.73
C ALA A 65 -17.22 0.20 -13.59
N GLN A 66 -18.28 0.84 -13.09
CA GLN A 66 -18.33 2.29 -12.89
C GLN A 66 -17.37 2.72 -11.77
N ALA A 67 -17.46 2.07 -10.60
CA ALA A 67 -16.55 2.34 -9.50
C ALA A 67 -15.09 2.06 -9.91
N PHE A 68 -14.82 1.04 -10.73
CA PHE A 68 -13.48 0.74 -11.22
C PHE A 68 -12.88 1.90 -12.03
N ILE A 69 -13.61 2.44 -13.03
CA ILE A 69 -13.09 3.55 -13.85
C ILE A 69 -12.93 4.83 -13.02
N ASP A 70 -13.79 5.06 -12.03
CA ASP A 70 -13.67 6.21 -11.13
C ASP A 70 -12.42 6.09 -10.25
N ILE A 71 -12.20 4.92 -9.62
CA ILE A 71 -11.05 4.66 -8.75
C ILE A 71 -9.73 4.73 -9.54
N VAL A 72 -9.62 3.97 -10.63
CA VAL A 72 -8.38 3.91 -11.42
C VAL A 72 -8.12 5.26 -12.09
N GLY A 73 -9.18 5.92 -12.57
CA GLY A 73 -9.09 7.25 -13.13
C GLY A 73 -8.62 8.30 -12.13
N GLU A 74 -8.97 8.19 -10.85
CA GLU A 74 -8.46 9.06 -9.80
C GLU A 74 -6.98 8.76 -9.47
N MET A 75 -6.58 7.49 -9.44
CA MET A 75 -5.19 7.10 -9.22
C MET A 75 -4.25 7.57 -10.33
N ILE A 76 -4.69 7.47 -11.59
CA ILE A 76 -3.85 7.77 -12.75
C ILE A 76 -3.88 9.24 -13.14
N ASN A 77 -4.98 9.97 -12.97
CA ASN A 77 -5.13 11.37 -13.40
C ASN A 77 -5.10 12.33 -12.19
N HIS A 78 -4.06 12.26 -11.37
CA HIS A 78 -3.93 13.13 -10.20
C HIS A 78 -3.77 14.60 -10.62
N ASN A 79 -4.68 15.47 -10.18
CA ASN A 79 -4.60 16.92 -10.42
C ASN A 79 -4.43 17.67 -9.08
N PRO A 80 -3.26 18.29 -8.80
CA PRO A 80 -2.99 18.98 -7.55
C PRO A 80 -3.81 20.26 -7.36
N ASP A 81 -4.42 20.78 -8.43
CA ASP A 81 -5.26 21.98 -8.39
C ASP A 81 -6.76 21.64 -8.26
N SER A 82 -7.14 20.36 -8.33
CA SER A 82 -8.53 19.92 -8.13
C SER A 82 -8.73 19.31 -6.75
N LEU A 83 -9.74 19.79 -6.02
CA LEU A 83 -10.13 19.24 -4.73
C LEU A 83 -11.12 18.07 -4.87
N TYR A 84 -11.87 18.03 -5.98
CA TYR A 84 -12.96 17.07 -6.17
C TYR A 84 -12.62 16.03 -7.23
N PRO A 85 -12.97 14.76 -7.02
CA PRO A 85 -12.81 13.75 -8.04
C PRO A 85 -13.74 14.06 -9.23
N LYS A 86 -13.20 13.94 -10.43
CA LYS A 86 -13.99 14.05 -11.66
C LYS A 86 -14.81 12.78 -11.83
N ARG A 87 -16.13 12.92 -11.95
CA ARG A 87 -17.04 11.80 -12.22
C ARG A 87 -16.86 11.35 -13.67
N ARG A 88 -16.66 10.05 -13.89
CA ARG A 88 -16.59 9.45 -15.22
C ARG A 88 -17.91 8.82 -15.58
N GLN A 89 -18.24 8.80 -16.86
CA GLN A 89 -19.41 8.09 -17.37
C GLN A 89 -18.92 6.81 -18.04
N LEU A 90 -19.34 5.66 -17.53
CA LEU A 90 -19.02 4.38 -18.14
C LEU A 90 -19.66 4.27 -19.52
N ASP A 91 -18.84 4.02 -20.52
CA ASP A 91 -19.26 3.54 -21.84
C ASP A 91 -19.30 2.00 -21.82
N PRO A 92 -20.49 1.36 -21.94
CA PRO A 92 -20.62 -0.09 -21.94
C PRO A 92 -19.94 -0.80 -23.11
N TYR A 93 -19.62 -0.07 -24.19
CA TYR A 93 -19.07 -0.64 -25.42
C TYR A 93 -17.55 -0.54 -25.53
N SER A 94 -16.90 0.16 -24.59
CA SER A 94 -15.45 0.34 -24.56
C SER A 94 -14.84 -0.46 -23.41
N ASP A 95 -13.63 -1.01 -23.60
CA ASP A 95 -12.94 -1.70 -22.50
C ASP A 95 -12.58 -0.71 -21.38
N LEU A 96 -12.65 -1.16 -20.13
CA LEU A 96 -12.46 -0.31 -18.95
C LEU A 96 -11.11 0.43 -18.97
N ASN A 97 -10.04 -0.21 -19.46
CA ASN A 97 -8.71 0.39 -19.47
C ASN A 97 -8.59 1.62 -20.40
N TYR A 98 -9.41 1.71 -21.45
CA TYR A 98 -9.41 2.87 -22.36
C TYR A 98 -10.18 4.06 -21.78
N GLN A 99 -10.96 3.84 -20.72
CA GLN A 99 -11.81 4.87 -20.11
C GLN A 99 -11.20 5.50 -18.84
N CYS A 100 -10.03 5.00 -18.40
CA CYS A 100 -9.40 5.46 -17.17
C CYS A 100 -8.49 6.67 -17.35
N VAL A 101 -7.99 6.96 -18.56
CA VAL A 101 -6.97 8.01 -18.80
C VAL A 101 -7.62 9.21 -19.46
N GLU A 102 -7.33 10.42 -18.98
CA GLU A 102 -7.84 11.66 -19.60
C GLU A 102 -7.14 11.94 -20.94
N ASP A 103 -7.87 12.51 -21.91
CA ASP A 103 -7.31 12.82 -23.24
C ASP A 103 -6.10 13.76 -23.21
N SER A 104 -6.04 14.64 -22.20
CA SER A 104 -4.95 15.61 -22.02
C SER A 104 -3.74 15.08 -21.24
N PHE A 105 -3.76 13.80 -20.86
CA PHE A 105 -2.73 13.17 -20.04
C PHE A 105 -1.35 13.23 -20.70
N ASP A 106 -0.40 13.87 -20.03
CA ASP A 106 1.03 13.91 -20.40
C ASP A 106 1.86 13.32 -19.26
N LEU A 107 2.64 12.27 -19.51
CA LEU A 107 3.51 11.68 -18.51
C LEU A 107 4.96 11.68 -19.00
N LYS A 108 5.84 12.39 -18.27
CA LYS A 108 7.27 12.42 -18.57
C LYS A 108 8.05 11.64 -17.53
N VAL A 109 8.86 10.71 -18.01
CA VAL A 109 9.74 9.88 -17.19
C VAL A 109 11.10 10.58 -17.08
N ARG A 110 11.54 10.85 -15.85
CA ARG A 110 12.89 11.33 -15.55
C ARG A 110 13.62 10.31 -14.70
N ALA A 111 14.90 10.56 -14.45
CA ALA A 111 15.71 9.67 -13.63
C ALA A 111 15.17 9.54 -12.21
N ASP A 112 14.83 10.65 -11.56
CA ASP A 112 14.54 10.67 -10.12
C ASP A 112 13.05 10.92 -9.79
N TYR A 113 12.19 11.10 -10.80
CA TYR A 113 10.74 11.32 -10.62
C TYR A 113 9.97 11.16 -11.94
N LEU A 114 8.64 11.17 -11.86
CA LEU A 114 7.76 11.40 -13.02
C LEU A 114 7.09 12.76 -12.91
N THR A 115 6.74 13.36 -14.04
CA THR A 115 5.81 14.51 -14.06
C THR A 115 4.56 14.12 -14.82
N LEU A 116 3.40 14.37 -14.22
CA LEU A 116 2.10 14.16 -14.81
C LEU A 116 1.47 15.52 -15.08
N GLY A 117 1.14 15.78 -16.35
CA GLY A 117 0.46 16.97 -16.83
C GLY A 117 -0.98 16.64 -17.20
N LEU A 118 -1.89 17.54 -16.83
CA LEU A 118 -3.29 17.52 -17.25
C LEU A 118 -3.69 18.93 -17.71
N ARG A 119 -4.64 18.99 -18.65
CA ARG A 119 -5.22 20.26 -19.11
C ARG A 119 -6.71 20.28 -18.80
N GLU A 120 -7.11 21.23 -17.98
CA GLU A 120 -8.50 21.41 -17.57
C GLU A 120 -8.91 22.87 -17.67
N ASN A 121 -10.03 23.15 -18.34
CA ASN A 121 -10.58 24.51 -18.51
C ASN A 121 -9.56 25.54 -19.03
N GLY A 122 -8.67 25.10 -19.94
CA GLY A 122 -7.63 25.94 -20.53
C GLY A 122 -6.40 26.18 -19.64
N ARG A 123 -6.36 25.64 -18.42
CA ARG A 123 -5.21 25.68 -17.51
C ARG A 123 -4.46 24.36 -17.54
N ASN A 124 -3.14 24.44 -17.53
CA ASN A 124 -2.28 23.27 -17.38
C ASN A 124 -1.97 23.10 -15.89
N SER A 125 -2.14 21.89 -15.38
CA SER A 125 -1.68 21.48 -14.06
C SER A 125 -0.62 20.40 -14.18
N THR A 126 0.41 20.47 -13.35
CA THR A 126 1.52 19.51 -13.34
C THR A 126 1.75 18.99 -11.93
N ALA A 127 1.62 17.68 -11.77
CA ALA A 127 2.00 16.95 -10.56
C ALA A 127 3.37 16.30 -10.76
N ARG A 128 4.17 16.27 -9.70
CA ARG A 128 5.35 15.42 -9.59
C ARG A 128 4.99 14.15 -8.83
N ILE A 129 5.43 13.01 -9.36
CA ILE A 129 5.22 11.69 -8.78
C ILE A 129 6.55 11.15 -8.28
N LEU A 130 6.62 10.92 -6.98
CA LEU A 130 7.76 10.31 -6.30
C LEU A 130 7.37 8.91 -5.85
N ASN A 131 8.29 7.96 -5.98
CA ASN A 131 8.06 6.59 -5.53
C ASN A 131 9.12 6.23 -4.50
N PHE A 132 8.75 5.41 -3.52
CA PHE A 132 9.66 4.92 -2.48
C PHE A 132 9.33 3.47 -2.21
N HIS A 133 10.32 2.59 -2.24
CA HIS A 133 10.10 1.17 -1.95
C HIS A 133 11.00 0.69 -0.83
N LEU A 134 10.57 -0.41 -0.20
CA LEU A 134 11.27 -1.01 0.92
C LEU A 134 12.62 -1.61 0.48
N ALA A 135 13.71 -1.15 1.10
CA ALA A 135 15.07 -1.61 0.79
C ALA A 135 15.33 -3.03 1.34
N ARG A 136 14.87 -3.30 2.56
CA ARG A 136 15.01 -4.59 3.25
C ARG A 136 13.84 -4.82 4.20
N ASN A 137 13.60 -6.08 4.57
CA ASN A 137 12.63 -6.41 5.61
C ASN A 137 12.91 -5.62 6.91
N PRO A 138 11.90 -4.98 7.51
CA PRO A 138 12.05 -4.40 8.84
C PRO A 138 12.28 -5.53 9.86
N GLU A 139 13.07 -5.26 10.90
CA GLU A 139 13.32 -6.24 11.96
C GLU A 139 12.05 -6.54 12.78
N ILE A 140 11.26 -5.50 13.04
CA ILE A 140 10.00 -5.58 13.78
C ILE A 140 8.97 -4.74 13.04
N ALA A 141 7.81 -5.32 12.76
CA ALA A 141 6.68 -4.62 12.19
C ALA A 141 5.38 -5.10 12.84
N PHE A 142 4.57 -4.14 13.28
CA PHE A 142 3.24 -4.36 13.79
C PHE A 142 2.21 -3.66 12.90
N LEU A 143 1.03 -4.24 12.78
CA LEU A 143 -0.02 -3.70 11.91
C LEU A 143 -0.39 -2.25 12.26
N TRP A 144 -0.45 -1.88 13.54
CA TRP A 144 -0.77 -0.51 13.95
C TRP A 144 0.35 0.49 13.63
N ASN A 145 1.63 0.06 13.65
CA ASN A 145 2.76 0.92 13.30
C ASN A 145 2.69 1.37 11.83
N MET A 146 2.04 0.59 10.95
CA MET A 146 1.82 1.00 9.57
C MET A 146 0.98 2.27 9.47
N ALA A 147 0.02 2.48 10.39
CA ALA A 147 -0.79 3.70 10.41
C ALA A 147 0.03 4.94 10.79
N ASP A 148 0.93 4.75 11.76
CA ASP A 148 1.78 5.82 12.28
C ASP A 148 2.88 6.24 11.30
N ASN A 149 3.14 5.44 10.25
CA ASN A 149 4.05 5.80 9.14
C ASN A 149 3.49 6.85 8.18
N TYR A 150 2.17 7.07 8.16
CA TYR A 150 1.58 8.08 7.30
C TYR A 150 0.75 9.12 8.05
N SER A 151 0.31 8.80 9.27
CA SER A 151 -0.37 9.74 10.16
C SER A 151 -0.05 9.43 11.61
N ASN A 152 1.07 9.97 12.10
CA ASN A 152 1.54 9.75 13.46
C ASN A 152 0.75 10.60 14.47
N LEU A 153 0.16 9.96 15.47
CA LEU A 153 -0.67 10.64 16.47
C LEU A 153 0.14 11.45 17.48
N LEU A 154 1.34 10.99 17.83
CA LEU A 154 2.16 11.58 18.90
C LEU A 154 3.12 12.65 18.37
N ASN A 155 3.62 12.47 17.15
CA ASN A 155 4.56 13.39 16.52
C ASN A 155 4.04 13.72 15.12
N PRO A 156 3.11 14.68 14.98
CA PRO A 156 2.46 14.95 13.69
C PRO A 156 3.43 15.37 12.58
N GLU A 157 4.60 15.92 12.94
CA GLU A 157 5.75 16.19 12.05
C GLU A 157 6.29 14.95 11.31
N LEU A 158 5.98 13.75 11.79
CA LEU A 158 6.36 12.47 11.20
C LEU A 158 5.17 11.83 10.47
N SER A 159 4.46 12.63 9.70
CA SER A 159 3.34 12.20 8.86
C SER A 159 3.59 12.60 7.42
N ILE A 160 3.04 11.84 6.46
CA ILE A 160 3.15 12.21 5.06
C ILE A 160 2.27 13.43 4.83
N SER A 161 2.80 14.55 4.36
CA SER A 161 2.06 15.81 4.19
C SER A 161 1.26 15.91 2.88
N CYS A 162 1.52 15.02 1.91
CA CYS A 162 0.95 15.07 0.56
C CYS A 162 -0.06 13.95 0.29
N PRO A 163 -0.82 14.02 -0.84
CA PRO A 163 -1.56 12.87 -1.36
C PRO A 163 -0.63 11.71 -1.71
N PHE A 164 -1.00 10.49 -1.32
CA PHE A 164 -0.18 9.31 -1.56
C PHE A 164 -1.01 8.04 -1.80
N ILE A 165 -0.37 7.01 -2.35
CA ILE A 165 -0.88 5.65 -2.47
C ILE A 165 0.13 4.69 -1.82
N LEU A 166 -0.32 3.90 -0.85
CA LEU A 166 0.44 2.79 -0.28
C LEU A 166 0.05 1.50 -1.00
N THR A 167 1.03 0.88 -1.65
CA THR A 167 0.84 -0.35 -2.42
C THR A 167 1.60 -1.48 -1.76
N LEU A 168 0.87 -2.51 -1.32
CA LEU A 168 1.45 -3.80 -0.94
C LEU A 168 1.00 -4.86 -1.94
N THR A 169 1.92 -5.31 -2.79
CA THR A 169 1.71 -6.46 -3.67
C THR A 169 2.30 -7.69 -3.01
N LEU A 170 1.55 -8.78 -2.91
CA LEU A 170 2.02 -10.03 -2.33
C LEU A 170 1.66 -11.23 -3.20
N VAL A 171 2.55 -12.22 -3.21
CA VAL A 171 2.40 -13.50 -3.90
C VAL A 171 2.82 -14.60 -2.94
N VAL A 172 1.85 -15.46 -2.60
CA VAL A 172 2.13 -16.66 -1.82
C VAL A 172 2.94 -17.63 -2.68
N GLU A 173 4.09 -18.05 -2.15
CA GLU A 173 4.96 -18.99 -2.86
C GLU A 173 4.47 -20.44 -2.72
N ASP A 174 4.96 -21.31 -3.59
CA ASP A 174 4.63 -22.73 -3.56
C ASP A 174 5.09 -23.37 -2.23
N GLN A 175 4.14 -23.92 -1.49
CA GLN A 175 4.35 -24.48 -0.15
C GLN A 175 5.37 -25.64 -0.16
N VAL A 176 5.34 -26.50 -1.18
CA VAL A 176 6.21 -27.68 -1.27
C VAL A 176 7.64 -27.26 -1.55
N LYS A 177 7.84 -26.34 -2.50
CA LYS A 177 9.17 -25.81 -2.84
C LYS A 177 9.80 -25.08 -1.67
N THR A 178 9.03 -24.22 -1.00
CA THR A 178 9.52 -23.42 0.14
C THR A 178 9.81 -24.29 1.35
N HIS A 179 8.98 -25.31 1.63
CA HIS A 179 9.28 -26.30 2.67
C HIS A 179 10.57 -27.08 2.36
N SER A 180 10.79 -27.50 1.11
CA SER A 180 12.02 -28.17 0.70
C SER A 180 13.25 -27.26 0.83
N GLU A 181 13.15 -25.99 0.44
CA GLU A 181 14.21 -24.98 0.61
C GLU A 181 14.57 -24.82 2.09
N ALA A 182 13.55 -24.66 2.95
CA ALA A 182 13.73 -24.50 4.38
C ALA A 182 14.39 -25.74 5.01
N ASN A 183 14.01 -26.95 4.58
CA ASN A 183 14.60 -28.18 5.09
C ASN A 183 16.09 -28.31 4.71
N LEU A 184 16.46 -27.97 3.48
CA LEU A 184 17.86 -27.99 3.04
C LEU A 184 18.72 -26.98 3.82
N LYS A 185 18.22 -25.76 4.02
CA LYS A 185 18.91 -24.72 4.82
C LYS A 185 19.08 -25.15 6.27
N TYR A 186 18.03 -25.70 6.88
CA TYR A 186 18.10 -26.25 8.21
C TYR A 186 19.17 -27.34 8.32
N MET A 187 19.18 -28.33 7.42
CA MET A 187 20.16 -29.43 7.48
C MET A 187 21.61 -28.96 7.35
N ASP A 188 21.86 -27.94 6.53
CA ASP A 188 23.20 -27.35 6.40
C ASP A 188 23.63 -26.61 7.69
N LEU A 189 22.75 -25.76 8.23
CA LEU A 189 23.00 -25.02 9.45
C LEU A 189 23.11 -25.92 10.69
N GLU A 190 22.29 -26.98 10.77
CA GLU A 190 22.35 -27.97 11.83
C GLU A 190 23.67 -28.75 11.82
N LYS A 191 24.20 -29.07 10.63
CA LYS A 191 25.53 -29.68 10.52
C LYS A 191 26.61 -28.71 11.00
N LYS A 192 26.57 -27.46 10.55
CA LYS A 192 27.54 -26.42 10.93
C LYS A 192 27.51 -26.11 12.42
N SER A 193 26.32 -26.03 13.02
CA SER A 193 26.14 -25.74 14.45
C SER A 193 26.75 -26.82 15.35
N LYS A 194 26.83 -28.07 14.88
CA LYS A 194 27.44 -29.19 15.60
C LYS A 194 28.96 -29.30 15.44
N THR A 195 29.60 -28.42 14.68
CA THR A 195 31.07 -28.42 14.46
C THR A 195 31.76 -27.30 15.25
N SER A 196 33.10 -27.31 15.26
CA SER A 196 33.90 -26.20 15.80
C SER A 196 33.60 -24.84 15.16
N TYR A 197 32.92 -24.80 14.01
CA TYR A 197 32.45 -23.57 13.36
C TYR A 197 31.52 -22.76 14.26
N ALA A 198 30.64 -23.41 15.03
CA ALA A 198 29.70 -22.74 15.95
C ALA A 198 30.41 -21.97 17.07
N LYS A 199 31.59 -22.43 17.49
CA LYS A 199 32.41 -21.73 18.49
C LYS A 199 32.90 -20.37 18.00
N TRP A 200 33.09 -20.23 16.68
CA TRP A 200 33.53 -19.00 16.05
C TRP A 200 32.35 -18.13 15.57
N PHE A 201 31.21 -18.75 15.23
CA PHE A 201 30.01 -18.07 14.76
C PHE A 201 28.76 -18.51 15.55
N PRO A 202 28.50 -17.91 16.72
CA PRO A 202 27.35 -18.27 17.56
C PRO A 202 25.98 -17.99 16.90
N SER A 203 25.92 -17.14 15.87
CA SER A 203 24.68 -16.85 15.14
C SER A 203 24.12 -18.09 14.43
N VAL A 204 24.98 -19.04 14.06
CA VAL A 204 24.61 -20.27 13.33
C VAL A 204 23.64 -21.13 14.12
N GLU A 205 23.77 -21.19 15.46
CA GLU A 205 22.85 -21.93 16.31
C GLU A 205 21.45 -21.28 16.33
N LYS A 206 21.39 -19.95 16.38
CA LYS A 206 20.14 -19.20 16.32
C LYS A 206 19.47 -19.37 14.96
N GLU A 207 20.22 -19.22 13.88
CA GLU A 207 19.73 -19.42 12.52
C GLU A 207 19.22 -20.86 12.31
N ALA A 208 19.94 -21.87 12.80
CA ALA A 208 19.49 -23.26 12.73
C ALA A 208 18.17 -23.47 13.47
N LYS A 209 18.01 -22.84 14.64
CA LYS A 209 16.75 -22.89 15.41
C LYS A 209 15.62 -22.21 14.64
N GLU A 210 15.82 -21.01 14.11
CA GLU A 210 14.82 -20.26 13.34
C GLU A 210 14.36 -21.03 12.10
N TRP A 211 15.29 -21.57 11.30
CA TRP A 211 14.96 -22.41 10.14
C TRP A 211 14.25 -23.72 10.56
N GLY A 212 14.59 -24.25 11.73
CA GLY A 212 13.95 -25.43 12.32
C GLY A 212 12.49 -25.21 12.70
N GLU A 213 12.18 -24.05 13.27
CA GLU A 213 10.81 -23.65 13.59
C GLU A 213 10.01 -23.29 12.33
N LEU A 214 10.63 -22.53 11.40
CA LEU A 214 10.02 -22.16 10.13
C LEU A 214 9.60 -23.40 9.33
N ARG A 215 10.48 -24.39 9.15
CA ARG A 215 10.14 -25.61 8.40
C ARG A 215 8.96 -26.37 9.05
N GLN A 216 8.87 -26.38 10.38
CA GLN A 216 7.76 -27.05 11.08
C GLN A 216 6.43 -26.33 10.79
N ARG A 217 6.41 -25.00 10.84
CA ARG A 217 5.22 -24.19 10.48
C ARG A 217 4.84 -24.34 9.01
N LEU A 218 5.82 -24.40 8.11
CA LEU A 218 5.57 -24.62 6.69
C LEU A 218 5.02 -26.02 6.42
N GLY A 219 5.57 -27.04 7.11
CA GLY A 219 5.17 -28.44 6.96
C GLY A 219 3.79 -28.75 7.56
N SER A 220 3.39 -28.05 8.62
CA SER A 220 2.05 -28.16 9.22
C SER A 220 0.99 -27.33 8.51
N GLY A 221 1.37 -26.47 7.56
CA GLY A 221 0.46 -25.55 6.88
C GLY A 221 0.01 -24.36 7.74
N GLN A 222 0.64 -24.12 8.89
CA GLN A 222 0.34 -22.99 9.78
C GLN A 222 0.80 -21.64 9.20
N SER A 223 1.82 -21.66 8.34
CA SER A 223 2.42 -20.47 7.72
C SER A 223 2.78 -20.78 6.27
N SER A 224 3.01 -19.72 5.49
CA SER A 224 3.47 -19.80 4.10
C SER A 224 4.52 -18.71 3.88
N VAL A 225 5.50 -18.96 3.00
CA VAL A 225 6.43 -17.93 2.56
C VAL A 225 5.75 -17.06 1.51
N VAL A 226 5.89 -15.75 1.67
CA VAL A 226 5.28 -14.75 0.79
C VAL A 226 6.36 -13.86 0.21
N SER A 227 6.41 -13.80 -1.12
CA SER A 227 7.14 -12.77 -1.86
C SER A 227 6.28 -11.51 -1.90
N TYR A 228 6.81 -10.35 -1.52
CA TYR A 228 6.05 -9.10 -1.50
C TYR A 228 6.86 -7.87 -1.93
N PHE A 229 6.14 -6.84 -2.35
CA PHE A 229 6.66 -5.54 -2.73
C PHE A 229 5.82 -4.45 -2.07
N LEU A 230 6.47 -3.59 -1.28
CA LEU A 230 5.87 -2.44 -0.60
C LEU A 230 6.39 -1.16 -1.25
N ASN A 231 5.48 -0.31 -1.74
CA ASN A 231 5.78 0.96 -2.39
C ASN A 231 4.85 2.07 -1.93
N ILE A 232 5.41 3.26 -1.73
CA ILE A 232 4.69 4.51 -1.53
C ILE A 232 4.83 5.33 -2.79
N THR A 233 3.71 5.77 -3.35
CA THR A 233 3.66 6.74 -4.43
C THR A 233 3.11 8.04 -3.88
N ALA A 234 3.91 9.09 -3.90
CA ALA A 234 3.54 10.41 -3.43
C ALA A 234 3.34 11.37 -4.60
N PHE A 235 2.37 12.26 -4.46
CA PHE A 235 2.04 13.29 -5.44
C PHE A 235 2.24 14.66 -4.83
N CYS A 236 3.00 15.52 -5.48
CA CYS A 236 3.20 16.90 -5.04
C CYS A 236 3.20 17.86 -6.23
N LYS A 237 3.21 19.17 -5.95
CA LYS A 237 3.40 20.18 -6.99
C LYS A 237 4.78 20.01 -7.61
N ASP A 238 4.91 20.31 -8.90
CA ASP A 238 6.19 20.23 -9.62
C ASP A 238 7.14 21.39 -9.25
N ASN A 239 7.64 21.37 -8.01
CA ASN A 239 8.66 22.26 -7.48
C ASN A 239 9.73 21.42 -6.75
N ASN A 240 11.00 21.79 -6.91
CA ASN A 240 12.13 21.08 -6.30
C ASN A 240 12.14 21.17 -4.78
N GLU A 241 11.79 22.32 -4.20
CA GLU A 241 11.74 22.49 -2.75
C GLU A 241 10.67 21.59 -2.14
N THR A 242 9.43 21.66 -2.65
CA THR A 242 8.32 20.83 -2.17
C THR A 242 8.57 19.35 -2.39
N ALA A 243 9.26 18.97 -3.48
CA ALA A 243 9.61 17.57 -3.73
C ALA A 243 10.61 17.04 -2.70
N LEU A 244 11.62 17.85 -2.35
CA LEU A 244 12.62 17.50 -1.35
C LEU A 244 12.00 17.38 0.04
N GLU A 245 11.12 18.30 0.42
CA GLU A 245 10.36 18.24 1.67
C GLU A 245 9.53 16.95 1.75
N VAL A 246 8.75 16.65 0.71
CA VAL A 246 7.94 15.42 0.65
C VAL A 246 8.79 14.15 0.74
N GLU A 247 9.94 14.13 0.05
CA GLU A 247 10.88 13.01 0.15
C GLU A 247 11.40 12.83 1.57
N GLN A 248 11.82 13.92 2.22
CA GLN A 248 12.32 13.88 3.60
C GLN A 248 11.23 13.45 4.59
N ASP A 249 10.01 13.97 4.47
CA ASP A 249 8.86 13.61 5.31
C ASP A 249 8.61 12.09 5.26
N ILE A 250 8.54 11.53 4.06
CA ILE A 250 8.27 10.09 3.86
C ILE A 250 9.42 9.25 4.41
N LEU A 251 10.67 9.58 4.06
CA LEU A 251 11.83 8.81 4.50
C LEU A 251 11.99 8.86 6.03
N ASN A 252 11.79 10.02 6.65
CA ASN A 252 11.94 10.18 8.10
C ASN A 252 10.80 9.49 8.87
N SER A 253 9.55 9.63 8.40
CA SER A 253 8.40 8.99 9.06
C SER A 253 8.54 7.47 9.10
N PHE A 254 8.86 6.84 7.97
CA PHE A 254 9.05 5.39 7.90
C PHE A 254 10.30 4.92 8.64
N ARG A 255 11.42 5.65 8.53
CA ARG A 255 12.67 5.29 9.22
C ARG A 255 12.50 5.26 10.73
N LYS A 256 11.71 6.18 11.31
CA LYS A 256 11.44 6.21 12.76
C LYS A 256 10.81 4.90 13.27
N ASN A 257 10.00 4.26 12.44
CA ASN A 257 9.33 3.00 12.77
C ASN A 257 10.08 1.76 12.26
N GLY A 258 11.35 1.91 11.84
CA GLY A 258 12.20 0.79 11.43
C GLY A 258 12.09 0.38 9.95
N PHE A 259 11.43 1.18 9.12
CA PHE A 259 11.29 0.93 7.70
C PHE A 259 12.34 1.73 6.91
N GLU A 260 13.26 1.04 6.25
CA GLU A 260 14.22 1.67 5.36
C GLU A 260 13.65 1.74 3.94
N LEU A 261 13.32 2.95 3.51
CA LEU A 261 12.82 3.23 2.16
C LEU A 261 13.92 3.80 1.26
N ILE A 262 13.82 3.49 -0.03
CA ILE A 262 14.70 4.02 -1.06
C ILE A 262 13.90 4.56 -2.26
N SER A 263 14.37 5.70 -2.80
CA SER A 263 13.86 6.27 -4.04
C SER A 263 14.40 5.48 -5.25
N PRO A 264 13.53 4.93 -6.13
CA PRO A 264 13.90 4.04 -7.22
C PRO A 264 14.37 4.82 -8.45
N ARG A 265 15.63 5.28 -8.45
CA ARG A 265 16.23 5.95 -9.62
C ARG A 265 16.05 5.13 -10.90
N PHE A 266 15.61 5.78 -11.97
CA PHE A 266 15.17 5.26 -13.28
C PHE A 266 13.95 4.33 -13.28
N ASN A 267 13.41 3.99 -12.11
CA ASN A 267 12.38 2.97 -11.95
C ASN A 267 11.07 3.53 -11.39
N HIS A 268 10.89 4.86 -11.35
CA HIS A 268 9.64 5.49 -10.90
C HIS A 268 8.45 5.06 -11.74
N MET A 269 8.60 4.90 -13.06
CA MET A 269 7.51 4.45 -13.94
C MET A 269 7.06 3.03 -13.58
N ARG A 270 8.02 2.11 -13.40
CA ARG A 270 7.76 0.74 -12.97
C ARG A 270 6.99 0.71 -11.66
N ASN A 271 7.45 1.47 -10.66
CA ASN A 271 6.84 1.53 -9.34
C ASN A 271 5.46 2.19 -9.38
N PHE A 272 5.26 3.25 -10.15
CA PHE A 272 3.96 3.90 -10.34
C PHE A 272 2.92 2.92 -10.91
N LEU A 273 3.31 2.11 -11.90
CA LEU A 273 2.41 1.09 -12.46
C LEU A 273 2.01 0.00 -11.45
N THR A 274 2.76 -0.21 -10.37
CA THR A 274 2.38 -1.19 -9.34
C THR A 274 1.15 -0.78 -8.55
N CYS A 275 0.84 0.52 -8.48
CA CYS A 275 -0.34 1.04 -7.80
C CYS A 275 -1.64 0.67 -8.52
N LEU A 276 -1.57 0.41 -9.82
CA LEU A 276 -2.73 0.11 -10.64
C LEU A 276 -3.15 -1.36 -10.45
N PRO A 277 -4.47 -1.63 -10.35
CA PRO A 277 -4.97 -2.98 -10.12
C PRO A 277 -4.55 -3.92 -11.25
N PHE A 278 -4.26 -5.17 -10.89
CA PHE A 278 -3.90 -6.26 -11.80
C PHE A 278 -2.57 -6.12 -12.59
N MET A 279 -1.87 -4.98 -12.52
CA MET A 279 -0.60 -4.79 -13.23
C MET A 279 0.48 -5.77 -12.74
N ALA A 280 0.55 -6.00 -11.43
CA ALA A 280 1.43 -7.01 -10.83
C ALA A 280 1.23 -8.40 -11.45
N GLY A 281 -0.02 -8.82 -11.62
CA GLY A 281 -0.40 -10.11 -12.19
C GLY A 281 -0.10 -10.26 -13.68
N LYS A 282 -0.05 -9.15 -14.42
CA LYS A 282 0.32 -9.13 -15.85
C LYS A 282 1.82 -9.30 -16.12
N GLY A 283 2.62 -9.61 -15.09
CA GLY A 283 4.05 -9.88 -15.20
C GLY A 283 4.95 -8.80 -14.60
N LEU A 284 4.40 -7.66 -14.17
CA LEU A 284 5.18 -6.62 -13.48
C LEU A 284 5.82 -7.15 -12.19
N PHE A 285 5.15 -8.06 -11.47
CA PHE A 285 5.74 -8.68 -10.28
C PHE A 285 6.99 -9.52 -10.59
N LYS A 286 7.02 -10.17 -11.77
CA LYS A 286 8.20 -10.89 -12.24
C LYS A 286 9.37 -9.93 -12.47
N GLN A 287 9.11 -8.78 -13.09
CA GLN A 287 10.13 -7.74 -13.31
C GLN A 287 10.65 -7.16 -11.99
N LEU A 288 9.77 -6.95 -11.00
CA LEU A 288 10.18 -6.53 -9.65
C LEU A 288 11.10 -7.56 -9.00
N LYS A 289 10.79 -8.85 -9.16
CA LYS A 289 11.61 -9.94 -8.64
C LYS A 289 12.98 -10.00 -9.33
N GLU A 290 13.02 -9.87 -10.65
CA GLU A 290 14.25 -9.82 -11.44
C GLU A 290 15.12 -8.60 -11.10
N ALA A 291 14.49 -7.47 -10.76
CA ALA A 291 15.18 -6.26 -10.30
C ALA A 291 15.67 -6.33 -8.84
N GLY A 292 15.39 -7.43 -8.11
CA GLY A 292 15.85 -7.62 -6.74
C GLY A 292 15.18 -6.73 -5.69
N VAL A 293 14.02 -6.12 -6.00
CA VAL A 293 13.29 -5.23 -5.08
C VAL A 293 12.16 -5.93 -4.32
N VAL A 294 11.93 -7.21 -4.61
CA VAL A 294 10.94 -8.05 -3.91
C VAL A 294 11.56 -8.63 -2.65
N GLN A 295 10.83 -8.50 -1.55
CA GLN A 295 11.20 -9.05 -0.26
C GLN A 295 10.50 -10.39 -0.02
N ARG A 296 11.02 -11.22 0.89
CA ARG A 296 10.39 -12.50 1.30
C ARG A 296 10.24 -12.54 2.82
N ALA A 297 9.06 -12.90 3.30
CA ALA A 297 8.79 -13.11 4.73
C ALA A 297 7.68 -14.16 4.93
N GLU A 298 7.43 -14.56 6.17
CA GLU A 298 6.25 -15.40 6.48
C GLU A 298 4.96 -14.60 6.30
N SER A 299 3.87 -15.30 5.98
CA SER A 299 2.54 -14.72 5.77
C SER A 299 2.08 -13.87 6.96
N PHE A 300 2.39 -14.28 8.19
CA PHE A 300 2.11 -13.49 9.39
C PHE A 300 2.86 -12.15 9.43
N ASN A 301 4.14 -12.13 9.04
CA ASN A 301 4.90 -10.88 8.99
C ASN A 301 4.34 -9.95 7.91
N VAL A 302 4.02 -10.48 6.73
CA VAL A 302 3.44 -9.67 5.64
C VAL A 302 2.05 -9.14 6.01
N ALA A 303 1.26 -9.90 6.76
CA ALA A 303 -0.03 -9.41 7.28
C ALA A 303 0.14 -8.17 8.16
N ASN A 304 1.21 -8.10 8.96
CA ASN A 304 1.53 -6.92 9.78
C ASN A 304 2.04 -5.71 8.99
N LEU A 305 2.33 -5.87 7.69
CA LEU A 305 2.74 -4.78 6.79
C LEU A 305 1.55 -4.23 5.97
N MET A 306 0.36 -4.80 6.11
CA MET A 306 -0.79 -4.42 5.30
C MET A 306 -1.27 -2.99 5.64
N PRO A 307 -1.47 -2.11 4.65
CA PRO A 307 -1.97 -0.76 4.86
C PRO A 307 -3.51 -0.75 5.02
N LEU A 308 -4.01 -1.42 6.06
CA LEU A 308 -5.46 -1.61 6.31
C LEU A 308 -6.01 -0.77 7.46
N VAL A 309 -5.14 -0.30 8.35
CA VAL A 309 -5.55 0.53 9.48
C VAL A 309 -5.83 1.93 8.95
N ALA A 310 -6.97 2.52 9.28
CA ALA A 310 -7.31 3.92 9.03
C ALA A 310 -8.53 4.28 9.89
N ASP A 311 -8.81 5.57 10.03
CA ASP A 311 -9.99 6.02 10.76
C ASP A 311 -11.24 5.92 9.85
N ASN A 312 -12.39 5.56 10.44
CA ASN A 312 -13.66 5.43 9.72
C ASN A 312 -14.30 6.82 9.51
N PRO A 313 -14.86 7.14 8.32
CA PRO A 313 -15.60 8.38 8.08
C PRO A 313 -16.89 8.54 8.91
N LEU A 314 -17.28 7.54 9.72
CA LEU A 314 -18.46 7.51 10.60
C LEU A 314 -19.77 7.52 9.81
N THR A 315 -20.27 8.70 9.43
CA THR A 315 -21.51 8.85 8.65
C THR A 315 -21.23 9.41 7.25
N PRO A 316 -22.12 9.19 6.26
CA PRO A 316 -21.94 9.74 4.91
C PRO A 316 -22.14 11.26 4.83
N ALA A 317 -22.87 11.84 5.77
CA ALA A 317 -23.21 13.26 5.83
C ALA A 317 -23.47 13.65 7.29
N GLY A 318 -23.39 14.95 7.60
CA GLY A 318 -23.58 15.47 8.95
C GLY A 318 -22.62 16.63 9.24
N LEU A 319 -22.37 16.86 10.53
CA LEU A 319 -21.39 17.83 10.99
C LEU A 319 -19.98 17.33 10.65
N LEU A 320 -19.18 18.14 9.95
CA LEU A 320 -17.82 17.80 9.59
C LEU A 320 -16.91 17.85 10.84
N ALA A 321 -16.20 16.76 11.11
CA ALA A 321 -15.17 16.69 12.15
C ALA A 321 -13.97 15.87 11.65
N PRO A 322 -12.72 16.34 11.87
CA PRO A 322 -11.55 15.52 11.62
C PRO A 322 -11.42 14.44 12.70
N THR A 323 -11.02 13.23 12.30
CA THR A 323 -10.62 12.19 13.25
C THR A 323 -9.17 12.38 13.72
N TYR A 324 -8.70 11.52 14.63
CA TYR A 324 -7.33 11.56 15.15
C TYR A 324 -6.25 11.47 14.07
N ARG A 325 -6.49 10.72 12.98
CA ARG A 325 -5.59 10.61 11.80
C ARG A 325 -5.99 11.51 10.63
N ASN A 326 -6.72 12.58 10.93
CA ASN A 326 -7.21 13.58 9.99
C ASN A 326 -8.12 13.02 8.89
N GLN A 327 -8.77 11.87 9.11
CA GLN A 327 -9.82 11.40 8.21
C GLN A 327 -10.99 12.39 8.27
N LEU A 328 -11.53 12.71 7.11
CA LEU A 328 -12.78 13.41 6.95
C LEU A 328 -13.91 12.51 7.48
N ALA A 329 -14.47 12.87 8.63
CA ALA A 329 -15.61 12.19 9.20
C ALA A 329 -16.80 13.14 9.32
N PHE A 330 -17.99 12.56 9.25
CA PHE A 330 -19.23 13.26 9.51
C PHE A 330 -19.90 12.69 10.75
N ILE A 331 -20.51 13.57 11.54
CA ILE A 331 -21.28 13.20 12.71
C ILE A 331 -22.73 13.56 12.43
N ASP A 332 -23.58 12.53 12.34
CA ASP A 332 -25.03 12.66 12.28
C ASP A 332 -25.67 11.83 13.38
N ILE A 333 -26.19 12.52 14.39
CA ILE A 333 -26.83 11.93 15.57
C ILE A 333 -28.11 11.14 15.24
N PHE A 334 -28.67 11.30 14.03
CA PHE A 334 -29.86 10.58 13.58
C PHE A 334 -29.54 9.42 12.64
N PHE A 335 -28.26 9.18 12.32
CA PHE A 335 -27.88 8.12 11.39
C PHE A 335 -27.99 6.73 12.05
N ARG A 336 -28.95 5.93 11.58
CA ARG A 336 -29.23 4.58 12.11
C ARG A 336 -28.09 3.58 11.97
N GLY A 337 -27.06 3.88 11.17
CA GLY A 337 -25.90 3.01 10.93
C GLY A 337 -24.70 3.24 11.84
N MET A 338 -24.76 4.17 12.80
CA MET A 338 -23.70 4.35 13.81
C MET A 338 -23.75 3.20 14.82
N ASN A 339 -23.00 2.13 14.56
CA ASN A 339 -22.74 1.09 15.55
C ASN A 339 -21.74 1.64 16.59
N ASN A 340 -22.25 2.00 17.76
CA ASN A 340 -21.54 2.13 19.03
C ASN A 340 -20.33 3.10 19.11
N THR A 341 -20.35 4.22 18.39
CA THR A 341 -19.52 5.37 18.78
C THR A 341 -20.27 6.16 19.84
N ASN A 342 -19.84 6.04 21.10
CA ASN A 342 -20.29 6.90 22.19
C ASN A 342 -20.06 8.37 21.84
N CYS A 343 -21.07 9.03 21.26
CA CYS A 343 -21.16 10.47 21.21
C CYS A 343 -21.87 10.93 22.49
N LEU A 344 -21.13 10.95 23.60
CA LEU A 344 -21.50 11.78 24.73
C LEU A 344 -21.02 13.21 24.42
N LEU A 345 -21.94 14.16 24.58
CA LEU A 345 -21.75 15.61 24.46
C LEU A 345 -20.50 16.11 25.17
#